data_AF-A0A2M9EK80-F1
#
_entry.id   AF-A0A2M9EK80-F1
#
_cell.length_a   1.000
_cell.length_b   1.000
_cell.length_c   1.000
_cell.angle_alpha   90.00
_cell.angle_beta   90.00
_cell.angle_gamma   90.00
#
_symmetry.space_group_name_H-M   'P 1'
#
loop_
_entity.id
_entity.type
_entity.pdbx_description
1 polymer ?
#
loop_
_entity_poly.entity_id
_entity_poly.type
_entity_poly.pdbx_seq_one_letter_code
_entity_poly.pdbx_strand_id
1 'polypeptide(L)'
;MKATATEALSPHCEPQWPHNLDQSGWASRLQEAASGASTLFRLIHADLNLAEARAWDDNPETLPAPFTADVAFGLRMALRVCLGEVQSIADALGEMEITKKQEA
;
A
#
# COMPACT_ATOMS: atom_id res chain seq x y z
N MET A 1 24.24 24.29 13.15
CA MET A 1 23.01 23.58 12.78
C MET A 1 21.84 24.47 13.19
N LYS A 2 21.16 25.09 12.22
CA LYS A 2 20.07 26.04 12.51
C LYS A 2 18.79 25.22 12.67
N ALA A 3 18.16 25.29 13.84
CA ALA A 3 16.89 24.64 14.09
C ALA A 3 15.84 25.24 13.14
N THR A 4 15.30 24.42 12.25
CA THR A 4 14.07 24.73 11.52
C THR A 4 12.95 24.78 12.55
N ALA A 5 12.54 25.99 12.92
CA ALA A 5 11.38 26.20 13.76
C ALA A 5 10.16 25.74 12.95
N THR A 6 9.51 24.66 13.39
CA THR A 6 8.18 24.29 12.90
C THR A 6 7.25 25.44 13.28
N GLU A 7 6.83 26.25 12.30
CA GLU A 7 5.82 27.28 12.53
C GLU A 7 4.56 26.61 13.06
N ALA A 8 4.10 27.08 14.22
CA ALA A 8 2.84 26.62 14.80
C ALA A 8 1.71 26.94 13.82
N LEU A 9 0.99 25.91 13.37
CA LEU A 9 -0.23 26.05 12.56
C LEU A 9 -1.18 27.03 13.26
N SER A 10 -1.50 28.14 12.59
CA SER A 10 -2.46 29.13 13.09
C SER A 10 -3.82 28.47 13.30
N PRO A 11 -4.59 28.82 14.35
CA PRO A 11 -5.94 28.27 14.58
C PRO A 11 -6.95 28.54 13.45
N HIS A 12 -6.56 29.33 12.44
CA HIS A 12 -7.32 29.61 11.22
C HIS A 12 -6.89 28.76 10.01
N CYS A 13 -5.90 27.88 10.18
CA CYS A 13 -5.50 26.88 9.19
C CYS A 13 -6.31 25.59 9.43
N GLU A 14 -7.37 25.37 8.66
CA GLU A 14 -7.93 24.02 8.55
C GLU A 14 -7.08 23.24 7.53
N PRO A 15 -6.66 21.99 7.83
CA PRO A 15 -6.20 21.09 6.80
C PRO A 15 -7.34 20.95 5.79
N GLN A 16 -7.19 21.56 4.61
CA GLN A 16 -8.15 21.38 3.53
C GLN A 16 -7.97 19.95 3.01
N TRP A 17 -8.64 19.02 3.68
CA TRP A 17 -8.89 17.71 3.10
C TRP A 17 -9.60 17.94 1.76
N PRO A 18 -9.15 17.31 0.67
CA PRO A 18 -9.81 17.46 -0.62
C PRO A 18 -11.31 17.21 -0.48
N HIS A 19 -12.11 18.27 -0.60
CA HIS A 19 -13.57 18.17 -0.62
C HIS A 19 -14.07 17.33 -1.82
N ASN A 20 -13.17 16.96 -2.74
CA ASN A 20 -13.42 16.19 -3.96
C ASN A 20 -12.72 14.81 -3.99
N LEU A 21 -12.44 14.19 -2.84
CA LEU A 21 -11.88 12.82 -2.79
C LEU A 21 -12.71 11.80 -3.60
N ASP A 22 -14.03 11.99 -3.62
CA ASP A 22 -14.95 11.14 -4.38
C ASP A 22 -14.90 11.36 -5.89
N GLN A 23 -14.51 12.55 -6.37
CA GLN A 23 -14.44 12.84 -7.82
C GLN A 23 -13.19 12.25 -8.49
N SER A 24 -12.10 12.08 -7.73
CA SER A 24 -10.85 11.49 -8.23
C SER A 24 -10.75 9.98 -8.03
N GLY A 25 -11.70 9.39 -7.27
CA GLY A 25 -11.75 7.95 -6.98
C GLY A 25 -10.58 7.45 -6.13
N TRP A 26 -9.79 8.35 -5.53
CA TRP A 26 -8.55 7.98 -4.83
C TRP A 26 -8.80 7.09 -3.62
N ALA A 27 -9.86 7.34 -2.85
CA ALA A 27 -10.22 6.49 -1.71
C ALA A 27 -10.51 5.04 -2.16
N SER A 28 -11.26 4.87 -3.26
CA SER A 28 -11.56 3.55 -3.80
C SER A 28 -10.32 2.87 -4.35
N ARG A 29 -9.48 3.59 -5.10
CA ARG A 29 -8.20 3.06 -5.63
C ARG A 29 -7.25 2.66 -4.52
N LEU A 30 -7.12 3.48 -3.48
CA LEU A 30 -6.30 3.18 -2.32
C LEU A 30 -6.80 1.94 -1.58
N GLN A 31 -8.12 1.84 -1.36
CA GLN A 31 -8.73 0.68 -0.72
C GLN A 31 -8.48 -0.60 -1.55
N GLU A 32 -8.69 -0.54 -2.86
CA GLU A 32 -8.46 -1.68 -3.76
C GLU A 32 -6.99 -2.08 -3.77
N ALA A 33 -6.08 -1.13 -3.93
CA ALA A 33 -4.64 -1.37 -3.94
C ALA A 33 -4.14 -1.94 -2.60
N ALA A 34 -4.59 -1.39 -1.46
CA ALA A 34 -4.22 -1.88 -0.14
C ALA A 34 -4.78 -3.29 0.13
N SER A 35 -6.03 -3.54 -0.26
CA SER A 35 -6.65 -4.87 -0.14
C SER A 35 -5.94 -5.91 -1.00
N GLY A 36 -5.63 -5.55 -2.26
CA GLY A 36 -4.87 -6.36 -3.19
C GLY A 36 -3.48 -6.69 -2.65
N ALA A 37 -2.73 -5.67 -2.20
CA ALA A 37 -1.41 -5.85 -1.60
C ALA A 37 -1.45 -6.76 -0.38
N SER A 38 -2.42 -6.57 0.53
CA SER A 38 -2.57 -7.41 1.72
C SER A 38 -2.85 -8.87 1.37
N THR A 39 -3.74 -9.10 0.40
CA THR A 39 -4.12 -10.44 -0.05
C THR A 39 -2.94 -11.14 -0.72
N LEU A 40 -2.23 -10.44 -1.62
CA LEU A 40 -1.06 -10.97 -2.32
C LEU A 40 0.07 -11.28 -1.34
N PHE A 41 0.33 -10.40 -0.37
CA PHE A 41 1.34 -10.64 0.66
C PHE A 41 1.05 -11.91 1.46
N ARG A 42 -0.19 -12.10 1.92
CA ARG A 42 -0.59 -13.31 2.65
C ARG A 42 -0.44 -14.56 1.78
N LEU A 43 -0.83 -14.49 0.51
CA LEU A 43 -0.76 -15.62 -0.41
C LEU A 43 0.69 -16.03 -0.69
N ILE A 44 1.56 -15.07 -0.98
CA ILE A 44 3.00 -15.31 -1.21
C ILE A 44 3.64 -15.88 0.05
N HIS A 45 3.31 -15.34 1.22
CA HIS A 45 3.87 -15.83 2.48
C HIS A 45 3.38 -17.24 2.84
N ALA A 46 2.11 -17.55 2.56
CA ALA A 46 1.57 -18.89 2.76
C ALA A 46 2.27 -19.91 1.84
N ASP A 47 2.53 -19.54 0.58
CA ASP A 47 3.25 -20.38 -0.38
C ASP A 47 4.71 -20.62 0.04
N LEU A 48 5.41 -19.60 0.54
CA LEU A 48 6.76 -19.75 1.08
C LEU A 48 6.80 -20.68 2.29
N ASN A 49 5.86 -20.52 3.23
CA ASN A 49 5.74 -21.40 4.38
C ASN A 49 5.42 -22.85 3.97
N LEU A 50 4.57 -23.03 2.95
CA LEU A 50 4.26 -24.35 2.40
C LEU A 50 5.48 -24.99 1.74
N ALA A 51 6.24 -24.23 0.95
CA ALA A 51 7.47 -24.71 0.32
C ALA A 51 8.50 -25.13 1.37
N GLU A 52 8.65 -24.35 2.45
CA GLU A 52 9.51 -24.71 3.58
C GLU A 52 9.00 -25.95 4.30
N ALA A 53 7.71 -26.03 4.61
CA ALA A 53 7.11 -27.20 5.27
C ALA A 53 7.35 -28.48 4.46
N ARG A 54 7.15 -28.43 3.13
CA ARG A 54 7.44 -29.56 2.23
C ARG A 54 8.91 -29.97 2.22
N ALA A 55 9.85 -29.02 2.36
CA ALA A 55 11.27 -29.33 2.35
C ALA A 55 11.72 -30.15 3.56
N TRP A 56 10.95 -30.10 4.66
CA TRP A 56 11.23 -30.80 5.91
C TRP A 56 10.29 -31.98 6.19
N ASP A 57 9.32 -32.24 5.30
CA ASP A 57 8.34 -33.32 5.46
C ASP A 57 8.85 -34.64 4.87
N ASP A 58 8.69 -35.74 5.60
CA ASP A 58 9.09 -37.09 5.15
C ASP A 58 8.22 -37.61 3.99
N ASN A 59 7.03 -37.05 3.80
CA ASN A 59 6.09 -37.37 2.71
C ASN A 59 5.46 -36.09 2.10
N PRO A 60 6.26 -35.30 1.35
CA PRO A 60 5.85 -33.98 0.87
C PRO A 60 4.67 -34.03 -0.10
N GLU A 61 4.39 -35.17 -0.73
CA GLU A 61 3.26 -35.35 -1.65
C GLU A 61 1.89 -35.32 -0.96
N THR A 62 1.85 -35.40 0.37
CA THR A 62 0.62 -35.24 1.15
C THR A 62 0.21 -33.78 1.35
N LEU A 63 1.14 -32.86 1.16
CA LEU A 63 0.90 -31.43 1.23
C LEU A 63 0.49 -30.88 -0.16
N PRO A 64 -0.24 -29.75 -0.22
CA PRO A 64 -0.48 -29.06 -1.48
C PRO A 64 0.82 -28.71 -2.20
N ALA A 65 0.81 -28.73 -3.53
CA ALA A 65 1.95 -28.28 -4.31
C ALA A 65 2.12 -26.75 -4.17
N PRO A 66 3.35 -26.23 -4.00
CA PRO A 66 3.61 -24.80 -4.05
C PRO A 66 3.31 -24.23 -5.44
N PHE A 67 3.23 -22.91 -5.54
CA PHE A 67 3.13 -22.23 -6.81
C PHE A 67 4.33 -22.54 -7.71
N THR A 68 4.05 -22.61 -9.01
CA THR A 68 5.11 -22.64 -10.02
C THR A 68 5.88 -21.32 -10.01
N ALA A 69 7.10 -21.33 -10.55
CA ALA A 69 7.93 -20.12 -10.64
C ALA A 69 7.21 -18.96 -11.36
N ASP A 70 6.47 -19.25 -12.43
CA ASP A 70 5.73 -18.25 -13.20
C ASP A 70 4.59 -17.62 -12.39
N VAL A 71 3.83 -18.44 -11.66
CA VAL A 71 2.74 -17.96 -10.78
C VAL A 71 3.34 -17.12 -9.66
N ALA A 72 4.39 -17.60 -9.01
CA ALA A 72 5.05 -16.89 -7.92
C ALA A 72 5.67 -15.56 -8.40
N PHE A 73 6.20 -15.50 -9.63
CA PHE A 73 6.65 -14.26 -10.24
C PHE A 73 5.49 -13.30 -10.51
N GLY A 74 4.41 -13.79 -11.14
CA GLY A 74 3.22 -13.00 -11.42
C GLY A 74 2.61 -12.38 -10.17
N LEU A 75 2.51 -13.15 -9.08
CA LEU A 75 2.00 -12.65 -7.79
C LEU A 75 2.88 -11.55 -7.19
N ARG A 76 4.22 -11.69 -7.26
CA ARG A 76 5.16 -10.65 -6.80
C ARG A 76 5.07 -9.38 -7.65
N MET A 77 4.88 -9.52 -8.97
CA MET A 77 4.67 -8.38 -9.86
C MET A 77 3.33 -7.68 -9.57
N ALA A 78 2.26 -8.43 -9.36
CA ALA A 78 0.98 -7.87 -8.94
C ALA A 78 1.10 -7.13 -7.60
N LEU A 79 1.84 -7.69 -6.63
CA LEU A 79 2.08 -7.05 -5.33
C LEU A 79 2.81 -5.71 -5.52
N ARG A 80 3.84 -5.69 -6.38
CA ARG A 80 4.58 -4.46 -6.71
C ARG A 80 3.66 -3.39 -7.32
N VAL A 81 2.74 -3.78 -8.21
CA VAL A 81 1.77 -2.83 -8.79
C VAL A 81 0.86 -2.25 -7.71
N CYS A 82 0.29 -3.09 -6.84
CA CYS A 82 -0.55 -2.61 -5.74
C CYS A 82 0.20 -1.66 -4.80
N LEU A 83 1.44 -1.98 -4.43
CA LEU A 83 2.25 -1.11 -3.57
C LEU A 83 2.64 0.20 -4.27
N GLY A 84 2.91 0.16 -5.57
CA GLY A 84 3.18 1.35 -6.37
C GLY A 84 1.99 2.31 -6.42
N GLU A 85 0.78 1.78 -6.53
CA GLU A 85 -0.45 2.57 -6.48
C GLU A 85 -0.65 3.21 -5.10
N VAL A 86 -0.45 2.46 -4.01
CA VAL A 86 -0.50 2.99 -2.63
C VAL A 86 0.51 4.13 -2.46
N GLN A 87 1.75 3.92 -2.91
CA GLN A 87 2.80 4.94 -2.81
C GLN A 87 2.45 6.19 -3.62
N SER A 88 1.97 6.02 -4.87
CA SER A 88 1.59 7.14 -5.72
C SER A 88 0.47 7.98 -5.10
N ILE A 89 -0.50 7.34 -4.44
CA ILE A 89 -1.58 8.06 -3.74
C ILE A 89 -1.02 8.74 -2.47
N ALA A 90 -0.14 8.08 -1.73
CA ALA A 90 0.50 8.67 -0.55
C ALA A 90 1.34 9.91 -0.90
N ASP A 91 2.11 9.85 -2.00
CA ASP A 91 2.89 10.98 -2.51
C ASP A 91 1.98 12.13 -2.91
N ALA A 92 0.91 11.84 -3.68
CA ALA A 92 -0.07 12.85 -4.07
C ALA A 92 -0.73 13.52 -2.86
N LEU A 93 -1.07 12.76 -1.81
CA LEU A 93 -1.61 13.30 -0.56
C LEU A 93 -0.58 14.14 0.21
N GLY A 94 0.70 13.76 0.18
CA GLY A 94 1.79 14.49 0.84
C GLY A 94 2.14 15.82 0.15
N GLU A 95 1.93 15.91 -1.16
CA GLU A 95 2.13 17.12 -1.96
C GLU A 95 0.94 18.11 -1.91
N MET A 96 -0.19 17.71 -1.31
CA MET A 96 -1.34 18.61 -1.15
C MET A 96 -1.01 19.74 -0.16
N GLU A 97 -0.87 20.96 -0.68
CA GLU A 97 -0.62 22.15 0.12
C GLU A 97 -1.73 22.39 1.16
N ILE A 98 -1.33 22.61 2.42
CA ILE A 98 -2.20 23.16 3.46
C ILE A 98 -2.33 24.67 3.20
N THR A 99 -3.22 25.07 2.30
CA THR A 99 -3.46 26.49 2.02
C THR A 99 -4.30 27.15 3.11
N LYS A 100 -3.79 28.27 3.66
CA LYS A 100 -4.53 29.15 4.58
C LYS A 100 -5.84 29.62 3.92
N LYS A 101 -6.94 29.58 4.68
CA LYS A 101 -8.23 30.16 4.29
C LYS A 101 -8.01 31.66 4.05
N GLN A 102 -8.13 32.12 2.79
CA GLN A 102 -8.18 33.55 2.52
C GLN A 102 -9.55 34.05 2.95
N GLU A 103 -9.58 34.85 4.02
CA GLU A 103 -10.78 35.59 4.44
C GLU A 103 -11.11 36.63 3.35
N ALA A 104 -12.37 36.66 2.93
CA ALA A 104 -12.94 37.63 2.00
C ALA A 104 -13.39 38.91 2.72
#